data_AF-A0A0M9DK55-F1
#
_entry.id   AF-A0A0M9DK55-F1
#
_cell.length_a   1.000
_cell.length_b   1.000
_cell.length_c   1.000
_cell.angle_alpha   90.00
_cell.angle_beta   90.00
_cell.angle_gamma   90.00
#
_symmetry.space_group_name_H-M   'P 1'
#
loop_
_entity.id
_entity.type
_entity.pdbx_description
1 polymer ?
#
loop_
_entity_poly.entity_id
_entity_poly.type
_entity_poly.pdbx_seq_one_letter_code
_entity_poly.pdbx_strand_id
1 'polypeptide(L)'
;MMILKNNRTPVSSFNQHVEVVFHNFDLERCDEKTLYIAVLLKHGTHQVVCDFIYIIDQQEIYGAISINKHYEKVREFVQQHFQQFLLYSDEMKLAKNFMHTHSFKQCLQQFAKKYPTIISSKIISAI
;
A
#
# COMPACT_ATOMS: atom_id res chain seq x y z
N MET A 1 -47.43 -2.87 -3.68
CA MET A 1 -46.16 -3.40 -3.18
C MET A 1 -45.13 -3.26 -4.29
N MET A 2 -44.31 -2.21 -4.25
CA MET A 2 -43.26 -1.99 -5.25
C MET A 2 -41.99 -2.68 -4.78
N ILE A 3 -41.54 -3.70 -5.51
CA ILE A 3 -40.20 -4.26 -5.33
C ILE A 3 -39.26 -3.35 -6.12
N LEU A 4 -38.56 -2.45 -5.43
CA LEU A 4 -37.46 -1.69 -6.00
C LEU A 4 -36.36 -2.69 -6.40
N LYS A 5 -36.25 -2.97 -7.71
CA LYS A 5 -35.09 -3.63 -8.30
C LYS A 5 -33.87 -2.76 -8.01
N ASN A 6 -33.09 -3.18 -7.03
CA ASN A 6 -31.83 -2.58 -6.66
C ASN A 6 -30.81 -2.93 -7.75
N ASN A 7 -30.81 -2.20 -8.87
CA ASN A 7 -29.76 -2.24 -9.88
C ASN A 7 -28.49 -1.58 -9.32
N ARG A 8 -27.92 -2.15 -8.26
CA ARG A 8 -26.54 -1.85 -7.88
C ARG A 8 -25.67 -2.51 -8.94
N THR A 9 -25.14 -1.70 -9.85
CA THR A 9 -23.95 -2.06 -10.60
C THR A 9 -22.93 -2.66 -9.62
N PRO A 10 -22.29 -3.80 -9.93
CA PRO A 10 -21.28 -4.35 -9.06
C PRO A 10 -20.24 -3.26 -8.85
N VAL A 11 -20.05 -2.84 -7.59
CA VAL A 11 -18.97 -1.92 -7.23
C VAL A 11 -17.69 -2.59 -7.70
N SER A 12 -17.07 -2.00 -8.71
CA SER A 12 -15.74 -2.38 -9.17
C SER A 12 -14.84 -2.38 -7.93
N SER A 13 -14.31 -3.55 -7.57
CA SER A 13 -13.48 -3.62 -6.37
C SER A 13 -12.20 -2.84 -6.66
N PHE A 14 -11.96 -1.80 -5.85
CA PHE A 14 -10.85 -0.86 -6.01
C PHE A 14 -9.51 -1.59 -6.21
N ASN A 15 -9.26 -2.63 -5.40
CA ASN A 15 -8.04 -3.43 -5.47
C ASN A 15 -7.84 -4.21 -6.79
N GLN A 16 -8.90 -4.50 -7.55
CA GLN A 16 -8.79 -5.21 -8.83
C GLN A 16 -8.41 -4.30 -10.00
N HIS A 17 -8.70 -3.00 -9.88
CA HIS A 17 -8.60 -2.05 -10.98
C HIS A 17 -7.60 -0.93 -10.72
N VAL A 18 -7.10 -0.80 -9.49
CA VAL A 18 -5.99 0.10 -9.16
C VAL A 18 -4.67 -0.61 -9.39
N GLU A 19 -3.79 0.02 -10.17
CA GLU A 19 -2.41 -0.41 -10.32
C GLU A 19 -1.57 0.29 -9.25
N VAL A 20 -0.67 -0.46 -8.59
CA VAL A 20 0.27 0.08 -7.61
C VAL A 20 1.67 0.06 -8.20
N VAL A 21 2.26 1.24 -8.37
CA VAL A 21 3.58 1.41 -9.00
C VAL A 21 4.56 2.02 -8.01
N PHE A 22 5.78 1.50 -7.96
CA PHE A 22 6.85 2.12 -7.18
C PHE A 22 7.10 3.57 -7.63
N HIS A 23 7.20 4.49 -6.68
CA HIS A 23 7.49 5.90 -6.96
C HIS A 23 8.87 6.31 -6.47
N ASN A 24 9.12 6.20 -5.17
CA ASN A 24 10.37 6.57 -4.56
C ASN A 24 10.60 5.82 -3.24
N PHE A 25 11.87 5.69 -2.85
CA PHE A 25 12.26 5.20 -1.54
C PHE A 25 13.22 6.17 -0.88
N ASP A 26 12.81 6.70 0.28
CA ASP A 26 13.62 7.60 1.10
C ASP A 26 13.93 6.91 2.43
N LEU A 27 15.15 6.38 2.52
CA LEU A 27 15.63 5.63 3.66
C LEU A 27 15.77 6.49 4.94
N GLU A 28 15.85 7.81 4.82
CA GLU A 28 15.92 8.71 5.97
C GLU A 28 14.57 8.90 6.66
N ARG A 29 13.46 8.60 5.98
CA ARG A 29 12.13 8.58 6.60
C ARG A 29 11.85 7.32 7.42
N CYS A 30 12.71 6.31 7.30
CA CYS A 30 12.54 5.01 7.94
C CYS A 30 13.27 4.97 9.28
N ASP A 31 12.71 4.26 10.25
CA ASP A 31 13.36 3.93 11.51
C ASP A 31 13.58 2.42 11.63
N GLU A 32 14.16 1.96 12.73
CA GLU A 32 14.43 0.56 12.99
C GLU A 32 13.17 -0.34 12.80
N LYS A 33 11.99 0.15 13.12
CA LYS A 33 10.77 -0.66 13.17
C LYS A 33 9.85 -0.43 11.97
N THR A 34 10.06 0.67 11.26
CA THR A 34 9.09 1.21 10.32
C THR A 34 9.73 1.53 8.98
N LEU A 35 9.26 0.85 7.94
CA LEU A 35 9.66 1.05 6.55
C LEU A 35 8.58 1.85 5.81
N TYR A 36 8.98 2.96 5.19
CA TYR A 36 8.12 3.78 4.35
C TYR A 36 8.52 3.67 2.88
N ILE A 37 7.55 3.42 2.00
CA ILE A 37 7.78 3.38 0.55
C ILE A 37 6.74 4.24 -0.14
N ALA A 38 7.18 5.23 -0.93
CA ALA A 38 6.28 6.03 -1.73
C ALA A 38 5.87 5.24 -2.98
N VAL A 39 4.56 5.19 -3.24
CA VAL A 39 3.95 4.51 -4.38
C VAL A 39 2.97 5.43 -5.09
N LEU A 40 2.69 5.10 -6.34
CA LEU A 40 1.63 5.69 -7.15
C LEU A 40 0.48 4.68 -7.26
N LEU A 41 -0.72 5.10 -6.87
CA LEU A 41 -1.94 4.40 -7.22
C LEU A 41 -2.43 4.96 -8.55
N LYS A 42 -2.64 4.10 -9.54
CA LYS A 42 -3.05 4.49 -10.90
C LYS A 42 -4.38 3.86 -11.28
N HIS A 43 -5.20 4.62 -11.98
CA HIS A 43 -6.43 4.15 -12.61
C HIS A 43 -6.65 4.89 -13.93
N GLY A 44 -6.38 4.21 -15.05
CA GLY A 44 -6.34 4.84 -16.37
C GLY A 44 -5.27 5.93 -16.43
N THR A 45 -5.68 7.16 -16.76
CA THR A 45 -4.80 8.34 -16.80
C THR A 45 -4.66 9.07 -15.46
N HIS A 46 -5.41 8.66 -14.43
CA HIS A 46 -5.40 9.29 -13.11
C HIS A 46 -4.40 8.59 -12.20
N GLN A 47 -3.72 9.37 -11.37
CA GLN A 47 -2.80 8.84 -10.38
C GLN A 47 -2.76 9.69 -9.11
N VAL A 48 -2.48 9.04 -7.98
CA VAL A 48 -2.25 9.70 -6.70
C VAL A 48 -1.02 9.08 -6.02
N VAL A 49 -0.18 9.94 -5.43
CA VAL A 49 0.97 9.50 -4.62
C VAL A 49 0.49 9.21 -3.21
N CYS A 50 0.94 8.09 -2.65
CA CYS A 50 0.82 7.80 -1.22
C CYS A 50 2.05 7.07 -0.71
N ASP A 51 2.15 6.92 0.60
CA ASP A 51 3.20 6.08 1.19
C ASP A 51 2.56 4.80 1.74
N PHE A 52 3.15 3.66 1.46
CA PHE A 52 2.94 2.49 2.28
C PHE A 52 3.84 2.55 3.51
N ILE A 53 3.28 2.21 4.66
CA ILE A 53 3.98 2.02 5.93
C ILE A 53 3.99 0.52 6.24
N TYR A 54 5.16 -0.02 6.55
CA TYR A 54 5.34 -1.42 6.95
C TYR A 54 5.98 -1.50 8.34
N ILE A 55 5.40 -2.33 9.21
CA ILE A 55 5.95 -2.62 10.53
C ILE A 55 6.81 -3.89 10.42
N ILE A 56 8.11 -3.75 10.70
CA ILE A 56 9.14 -4.78 10.48
C ILE A 56 9.55 -5.46 11.80
N ASP A 57 9.20 -4.90 12.96
CA ASP A 57 9.57 -5.45 14.27
C ASP A 57 8.74 -6.67 14.72
N GLN A 58 7.67 -7.00 14.00
CA GLN A 58 6.76 -8.12 14.29
C GLN A 58 7.19 -9.44 13.62
N GLN A 59 6.53 -10.55 13.97
CA GLN A 59 6.80 -11.86 13.38
C GLN A 59 6.40 -11.90 11.89
N GLU A 60 5.33 -11.21 11.52
CA GLU A 60 4.91 -10.99 10.14
C GLU A 60 5.06 -9.50 9.80
N ILE A 61 5.42 -9.19 8.55
CA ILE A 61 5.43 -7.82 8.05
C ILE A 61 4.00 -7.41 7.71
N TYR A 62 3.47 -6.42 8.40
CA TYR A 62 2.17 -5.81 8.09
C TYR A 62 2.35 -4.47 7.44
N GLY A 63 1.60 -4.21 6.37
CA GLY A 63 1.61 -2.94 5.67
C GLY A 63 0.21 -2.38 5.45
N ALA A 64 0.13 -1.05 5.34
CA ALA A 64 -1.07 -0.30 4.97
C ALA A 64 -0.68 1.02 4.31
N ILE A 65 -1.65 1.84 3.91
CA ILE A 65 -1.40 3.22 3.48
C ILE A 65 -1.13 4.07 4.73
N SER A 66 -0.04 4.82 4.70
CA SER A 66 0.35 5.71 5.79
C SER A 66 -0.66 6.86 5.93
N ILE A 67 -1.13 7.08 7.15
CA ILE A 67 -1.96 8.25 7.49
C ILE A 67 -1.04 9.47 7.61
N ASN A 68 -0.81 10.13 6.47
CA ASN A 68 -0.01 11.34 6.38
C ASN A 68 -0.66 12.38 5.46
N LYS A 69 0.08 13.43 5.08
CA LYS A 69 -0.43 14.51 4.21
C LYS A 69 -0.99 14.05 2.84
N HIS A 70 -0.65 12.83 2.41
CA HIS A 70 -1.15 12.23 1.18
C HIS A 70 -2.44 11.42 1.38
N TYR A 71 -2.75 11.01 2.60
CA TYR A 71 -3.85 10.07 2.89
C TYR A 71 -5.21 10.59 2.42
N GLU A 72 -5.53 11.85 2.71
CA GLU A 72 -6.81 12.42 2.29
C GLU A 72 -6.96 12.46 0.77
N LYS A 73 -5.89 12.77 0.04
CA LYS A 73 -5.89 12.74 -1.43
C LYS A 73 -6.15 11.35 -1.98
N VAL A 74 -5.66 10.31 -1.29
CA VAL A 74 -5.98 8.93 -1.65
C VAL A 74 -7.45 8.64 -1.42
N ARG A 75 -8.00 9.03 -0.26
CA ARG A 75 -9.44 8.84 0.02
C ARG A 75 -10.31 9.50 -1.04
N GLU A 76 -9.98 10.75 -1.40
CA GLU A 76 -10.64 11.49 -2.47
C GLU A 76 -10.52 10.77 -3.82
N PHE A 77 -9.32 10.31 -4.19
CA PHE A 77 -9.08 9.54 -5.42
C PHE A 77 -9.94 8.27 -5.47
N VAL A 78 -10.00 7.50 -4.38
CA VAL A 78 -10.80 6.27 -4.31
C VAL A 78 -12.29 6.59 -4.44
N GLN A 79 -12.76 7.61 -3.72
CA GLN A 79 -14.15 8.04 -3.77
C GLN A 79 -14.55 8.51 -5.17
N GLN A 80 -13.70 9.31 -5.83
CA GLN A 80 -13.97 9.89 -7.15
C GLN A 80 -14.01 8.83 -8.26
N HIS A 81 -13.08 7.87 -8.24
CA HIS A 81 -12.91 6.94 -9.36
C HIS A 81 -13.59 5.57 -9.17
N PHE A 82 -13.88 5.19 -7.92
CA PHE A 82 -14.45 3.88 -7.61
C PHE A 82 -15.80 3.96 -6.86
N GLN A 83 -16.28 5.18 -6.56
CA GLN A 83 -17.55 5.42 -5.87
C GLN A 83 -17.68 4.66 -4.54
N GLN A 84 -16.56 4.48 -3.84
CA GLN A 84 -16.51 3.79 -2.55
C GLN A 84 -15.52 4.45 -1.59
N PHE A 85 -15.67 4.17 -0.30
CA PHE A 85 -14.72 4.58 0.71
C PHE A 85 -13.48 3.67 0.68
N LEU A 86 -12.30 4.24 0.87
CA LEU A 86 -11.10 3.48 1.17
C LEU A 86 -11.26 2.82 2.54
N LEU A 87 -11.26 1.49 2.58
CA LEU A 87 -11.29 0.72 3.83
C LEU A 87 -9.88 0.28 4.21
N TYR A 88 -9.63 0.14 5.52
CA TYR A 88 -8.36 -0.38 6.02
C TYR A 88 -8.01 -1.76 5.43
N SER A 89 -9.00 -2.61 5.19
CA SER A 89 -8.79 -3.92 4.55
C SER A 89 -8.33 -3.83 3.09
N ASP A 90 -8.67 -2.75 2.38
CA ASP A 90 -8.16 -2.48 1.04
C ASP A 90 -6.71 -2.01 1.09
N GLU A 91 -6.40 -1.08 2.01
CA GLU A 91 -5.04 -0.60 2.25
C GLU A 91 -4.07 -1.75 2.53
N MET A 92 -4.47 -2.68 3.41
CA MET A 92 -3.68 -3.87 3.73
C MET A 92 -3.47 -4.78 2.53
N LYS A 93 -4.50 -4.98 1.69
CA LYS A 93 -4.39 -5.80 0.47
C LYS A 93 -3.42 -5.19 -0.53
N LEU A 94 -3.50 -3.87 -0.75
CA LEU A 94 -2.59 -3.17 -1.65
C LEU A 94 -1.14 -3.28 -1.16
N ALA A 95 -0.90 -2.99 0.11
CA ALA A 95 0.44 -3.08 0.69
C ALA A 95 0.99 -4.50 0.63
N LYS A 96 0.16 -5.52 0.92
CA LYS A 96 0.52 -6.94 0.83
C LYS A 96 0.85 -7.36 -0.60
N ASN A 97 0.05 -6.94 -1.58
CA ASN A 97 0.32 -7.25 -2.99
C ASN A 97 1.65 -6.63 -3.44
N PHE A 98 1.94 -5.40 -3.01
CA PHE A 98 3.18 -4.72 -3.33
C PHE A 98 4.43 -5.41 -2.75
N MET A 99 4.31 -6.11 -1.62
CA MET A 99 5.43 -6.86 -1.02
C MET A 99 5.99 -7.94 -1.94
N HIS A 100 5.20 -8.44 -2.89
CA HIS A 100 5.64 -9.45 -3.86
C HIS A 100 6.43 -8.86 -5.04
N THR A 101 6.55 -7.53 -5.13
CA THR A 101 7.25 -6.86 -6.22
C THR A 101 8.77 -6.83 -6.02
N HIS A 102 9.52 -6.75 -7.13
CA HIS A 102 10.97 -6.57 -7.09
C HIS A 102 11.37 -5.26 -6.39
N SER A 103 10.63 -4.17 -6.65
CA SER A 103 10.89 -2.87 -6.03
C SER A 103 10.80 -2.92 -4.50
N PHE A 104 9.80 -3.62 -3.95
CA PHE A 104 9.72 -3.82 -2.51
C PHE A 104 10.95 -4.55 -1.96
N LYS A 105 11.35 -5.67 -2.58
CA LYS A 105 12.54 -6.44 -2.17
C LYS A 105 13.79 -5.58 -2.16
N GLN A 106 13.98 -4.71 -3.17
CA GLN A 106 15.11 -3.79 -3.23
C GLN A 106 15.07 -2.75 -2.10
N CYS A 107 13.90 -2.17 -1.80
CA CYS A 107 13.75 -1.23 -0.68
C CYS A 107 14.06 -1.91 0.65
N LEU A 108 13.54 -3.13 0.85
CA LEU A 108 13.77 -3.92 2.06
C LEU A 108 15.27 -4.27 2.22
N GLN A 109 15.97 -4.60 1.14
CA GLN A 109 17.41 -4.84 1.17
C GLN A 109 18.21 -3.59 1.55
N GLN A 110 17.83 -2.42 1.04
CA GLN A 110 18.48 -1.15 1.42
C GLN A 110 18.21 -0.80 2.89
N PHE A 111 16.98 -0.98 3.34
CA PHE A 111 16.59 -0.83 4.74
C PHE A 111 17.42 -1.74 5.67
N ALA A 112 17.52 -3.01 5.30
CA ALA A 112 18.28 -4.02 6.04
C ALA A 112 19.77 -3.65 6.19
N LYS A 113 20.37 -3.03 5.17
CA LYS A 113 21.77 -2.57 5.24
C LYS A 113 21.97 -1.46 6.28
N LYS A 114 20.99 -0.56 6.46
CA LYS A 114 21.05 0.52 7.47
C LYS A 114 20.70 0.02 8.87
N TYR A 115 19.79 -0.94 8.97
CA TYR A 115 19.33 -1.52 10.23
C TYR A 115 19.62 -3.04 10.32
N PRO A 116 20.91 -3.44 10.43
CA PRO A 116 21.33 -4.84 10.30
C PRO A 116 20.90 -5.72 11.47
N THR A 117 20.70 -5.16 12.67
CA THR A 117 20.24 -5.86 13.88
C THR A 117 18.84 -6.45 13.74
N ILE A 118 18.08 -5.96 12.75
CA ILE A 118 16.68 -6.29 12.51
C ILE A 118 16.56 -7.39 11.45
N ILE A 119 17.69 -7.74 10.81
CA ILE A 119 17.89 -8.95 10.03
C ILE A 119 18.02 -10.16 10.98
N SER A 120 16.97 -10.41 11.76
CA SER A 120 16.63 -11.79 12.10
C SER A 120 16.37 -12.55 10.79
N SER A 121 16.38 -13.89 10.79
CA SER A 121 16.23 -14.79 9.64
C SER A 121 15.04 -14.56 8.68
N LYS A 122 14.25 -13.51 8.89
CA LYS A 122 13.00 -13.08 8.25
C LYS A 122 13.15 -12.49 6.84
N ILE A 123 14.25 -11.78 6.55
CA ILE A 123 14.45 -11.14 5.22
C ILE A 123 14.86 -12.19 4.17
N ILE A 124 15.54 -13.26 4.59
CA ILE A 124 15.98 -14.36 3.72
C ILE A 124 14.79 -15.14 3.15
N SER A 125 13.66 -15.22 3.86
CA SER A 125 12.44 -15.88 3.38
C SER A 125 11.51 -14.99 2.55
N ALA A 126 11.75 -13.67 2.50
CA ALA A 126 10.96 -12.71 1.74
C ALA A 126 11.61 -12.29 0.40
N ILE A 127 12.91 -12.56 0.23
CA ILE A 127 13.66 -12.42 -1.04
C ILE A 127 13.46 -13.68 -1.87
#